data_AF-A0A7J9HFX5-F1
#
_entry.id   AF-A0A7J9HFX5-F1
#
_cell.length_a   1.000
_cell.length_b   1.000
_cell.length_c   1.000
_cell.angle_alpha   90.00
_cell.angle_beta   90.00
_cell.angle_gamma   90.00
#
_symmetry.space_group_name_H-M   'P 1'
#
loop_
_entity.id
_entity.type
_entity.pdbx_description
1 polymer ?
#
loop_
_entity_poly.entity_id
_entity_poly.type
_entity_poly.pdbx_seq_one_letter_code
_entity_poly.pdbx_strand_id
1 'polypeptide(L)'
;MQLTHCLPTKNLSWTPRVHHRRHSPPTSAVRFAPISAAVTVSPPKHQKTHSMPPEKQEVFKSMENWATENVLPLLKPVKDCWQPQTFLPDPALPLEEFNDQVKELRERMAELPDDYFVVLVGDMITEEALPTYQTMINTLDGVKDETGASSSPWAVWTRAWTAEENRHGDLLRNYLYLSGRVNMFMIDRTLQYLIGAGMVTFSSLFH
;
A
#
# COMPACT_ATOMS: atom_id res chain seq x y z
N MET A 1 -69.57 -1.11 37.46
CA MET A 1 -68.58 -2.02 38.07
C MET A 1 -67.25 -1.80 37.35
N GLN A 2 -66.27 -1.32 38.10
CA GLN A 2 -64.88 -1.15 37.68
C GLN A 2 -64.27 -2.51 37.30
N LEU A 3 -63.40 -2.54 36.29
CA LEU A 3 -61.97 -2.83 36.43
C LEU A 3 -61.32 -2.94 35.04
N THR A 4 -60.74 -1.82 34.63
CA THR A 4 -59.66 -1.74 33.65
C THR A 4 -58.41 -2.40 34.23
N HIS A 5 -57.92 -3.47 33.61
CA HIS A 5 -56.58 -4.00 33.90
C HIS A 5 -55.59 -3.42 32.88
N CYS A 6 -55.02 -2.27 33.23
CA CYS A 6 -53.75 -1.80 32.66
C CYS A 6 -52.63 -2.74 33.12
N LEU A 7 -51.91 -3.34 32.17
CA LEU A 7 -50.64 -4.01 32.43
C LEU A 7 -49.56 -2.95 32.67
N PRO A 8 -48.75 -3.05 33.73
CA PRO A 8 -47.77 -2.03 34.07
C PRO A 8 -46.54 -2.09 33.15
N THR A 9 -46.26 -0.98 32.50
CA THR A 9 -44.96 -0.65 31.90
C THR A 9 -43.90 -0.68 32.98
N LYS A 10 -43.03 -1.70 32.95
CA LYS A 10 -41.82 -1.72 33.76
C LYS A 10 -40.85 -0.67 33.21
N ASN A 11 -40.82 0.49 33.87
CA ASN A 11 -39.72 1.45 33.77
C ASN A 11 -38.44 0.77 34.28
N LEU A 12 -37.66 0.22 33.36
CA LEU A 12 -36.26 -0.14 33.61
C LEU A 12 -35.44 1.14 33.49
N SER A 13 -35.24 1.81 34.63
CA SER A 13 -34.23 2.86 34.76
C SER A 13 -32.85 2.24 34.57
N TRP A 14 -32.32 2.31 33.34
CA TRP A 14 -30.94 1.96 33.05
C TRP A 14 -30.04 3.07 33.60
N THR A 15 -29.47 2.85 34.78
CA THR A 15 -28.36 3.67 35.28
C THR A 15 -27.07 3.06 34.76
N PRO A 16 -26.24 3.77 33.96
CA PRO A 16 -24.94 3.25 33.59
C PRO A 16 -24.05 3.33 34.82
N ARG A 17 -23.84 2.19 35.47
CA ARG A 17 -22.85 2.04 36.54
C ARG A 17 -21.47 2.09 35.89
N VAL A 18 -20.91 3.29 35.75
CA VAL A 18 -19.53 3.50 35.29
C VAL A 18 -18.59 2.93 36.35
N HIS A 19 -18.19 1.68 36.18
CA HIS A 19 -17.03 1.16 36.89
C HIS A 19 -15.79 1.77 36.23
N HIS A 20 -15.27 2.85 36.81
CA HIS A 20 -13.89 3.27 36.55
C HIS A 20 -12.93 2.23 37.12
N ARG A 21 -12.73 1.15 36.37
CA ARG A 21 -11.62 0.23 36.59
C ARG A 21 -10.37 0.96 36.08
N ARG A 22 -9.69 1.68 36.96
CA ARG A 22 -8.33 2.17 36.69
C ARG A 22 -7.44 0.95 36.52
N HIS A 23 -7.29 0.50 35.28
CA HIS A 23 -6.20 -0.37 34.91
C HIS A 23 -4.94 0.48 34.90
N SER A 24 -4.15 0.38 35.97
CA SER A 24 -2.77 0.86 35.96
C SER A 24 -2.05 0.17 34.80
N PRO A 25 -1.32 0.90 33.94
CA PRO A 25 -0.53 0.26 32.89
C PRO A 25 0.55 -0.60 33.56
N PRO A 26 0.86 -1.79 33.03
CA PRO A 26 2.01 -2.54 33.51
C PRO A 26 3.25 -1.69 33.24
N THR A 27 3.96 -1.29 34.31
CA THR A 27 5.30 -0.71 34.25
C THR A 27 6.30 -1.81 33.88
N SER A 28 6.21 -2.28 32.64
CA SER A 28 7.31 -2.93 31.97
C SER A 28 7.89 -1.91 31.01
N ALA A 29 8.88 -1.16 31.49
CA ALA A 29 9.73 -0.37 30.62
C ALA A 29 10.50 -1.34 29.72
N VAL A 30 9.89 -1.74 28.62
CA VAL A 30 10.61 -2.33 27.48
C VAL A 30 11.52 -1.21 26.99
N ARG A 31 12.78 -1.26 27.41
CA ARG A 31 13.82 -0.41 26.87
C ARG A 31 13.97 -0.79 25.40
N PHE A 32 13.33 -0.04 24.51
CA PHE A 32 13.73 -0.06 23.11
C PHE A 32 15.16 0.47 23.05
N ALA A 33 16.10 -0.40 22.73
CA ALA A 33 17.44 0.03 22.38
C ALA A 33 17.32 1.05 21.23
N PRO A 34 18.13 2.12 21.21
CA PRO A 34 18.19 2.98 20.04
C PRO A 34 18.57 2.11 18.86
N ILE A 35 17.67 1.98 17.88
CA ILE A 35 18.00 1.37 16.60
C ILE A 35 19.05 2.32 16.00
N SER A 36 20.29 1.86 15.99
CA SER A 36 21.42 2.59 15.42
C SER A 36 21.03 3.05 14.02
N ALA A 37 21.09 4.36 13.76
CA ALA A 37 20.65 5.01 12.52
C ALA A 37 21.55 4.71 11.30
N ALA A 38 22.21 3.55 11.31
CA ALA A 38 23.00 3.04 10.23
C ALA A 38 22.73 1.54 10.14
N VAL A 39 21.61 1.16 9.52
CA VAL A 39 21.61 -0.09 8.77
C VAL A 39 22.55 0.17 7.59
N THR A 40 23.84 -0.03 7.80
CA THR A 40 24.79 -0.18 6.70
C THR A 40 24.40 -1.48 6.00
N VAL A 41 23.49 -1.37 5.02
CA VAL A 41 23.26 -2.45 4.07
C VAL A 41 24.63 -2.72 3.45
N SER A 42 25.21 -3.86 3.81
CA SER A 42 26.51 -4.25 3.26
C SER A 42 26.37 -4.35 1.75
N PRO A 43 27.29 -3.79 0.94
CA PRO A 43 27.22 -3.90 -0.50
C PRO A 43 27.11 -5.37 -0.89
N PRO A 44 26.18 -5.76 -1.76
CA PRO A 44 26.09 -7.14 -2.22
C PRO A 44 27.44 -7.51 -2.86
N LYS A 45 28.07 -8.57 -2.37
CA LYS A 45 29.36 -9.02 -2.91
C LYS A 45 29.11 -9.55 -4.33
N HIS A 46 29.81 -8.97 -5.32
CA HIS A 46 29.74 -9.29 -6.76
C HIS A 46 28.35 -9.07 -7.40
N GLN A 47 27.97 -7.80 -7.60
CA GLN A 47 26.89 -7.48 -8.54
C GLN A 47 27.43 -7.52 -9.97
N LYS A 48 27.08 -8.56 -10.72
CA LYS A 48 27.19 -8.52 -12.19
C LYS A 48 26.06 -7.67 -12.73
N THR A 49 26.39 -6.51 -13.26
CA THR A 49 25.46 -5.68 -14.04
C THR A 49 25.63 -6.01 -15.53
N HIS A 50 24.58 -5.81 -16.33
CA HIS A 50 24.63 -5.96 -17.79
C HIS A 50 25.16 -7.32 -18.28
N SER A 51 24.62 -8.42 -17.74
CA SER A 51 24.99 -9.78 -18.15
C SER A 51 24.47 -10.15 -19.56
N MET A 52 23.62 -9.31 -20.16
CA MET A 52 23.08 -9.51 -21.49
C MET A 52 24.08 -9.05 -22.57
N PRO A 53 24.48 -9.92 -23.51
CA PRO A 53 25.31 -9.51 -24.65
C PRO A 53 24.66 -8.38 -25.46
N PRO A 54 25.41 -7.39 -25.96
CA PRO A 54 24.85 -6.26 -26.71
C PRO A 54 24.01 -6.67 -27.92
N GLU A 55 24.37 -7.77 -28.60
CA GLU A 55 23.64 -8.27 -29.76
C GLU A 55 22.20 -8.69 -29.41
N LYS A 56 21.94 -9.06 -28.15
CA LYS A 56 20.60 -9.41 -27.67
C LYS A 56 19.74 -8.17 -27.37
N GLN A 57 20.33 -6.99 -27.19
CA GLN A 57 19.56 -5.75 -27.00
C GLN A 57 18.82 -5.37 -28.30
N GLU A 58 19.43 -5.63 -29.46
CA GLU A 58 18.79 -5.40 -30.77
C GLU A 58 17.52 -6.25 -30.97
N VAL A 59 17.38 -7.37 -30.26
CA VAL A 59 16.14 -8.17 -30.27
C VAL A 59 14.97 -7.35 -29.72
N PHE A 60 15.14 -6.68 -28.57
CA PHE A 60 14.07 -5.85 -27.98
C PHE A 60 13.70 -4.67 -28.86
N LYS A 61 14.69 -4.08 -29.53
CA LYS A 61 14.47 -3.03 -30.53
C LYS A 61 13.67 -3.55 -31.74
N SER A 62 14.00 -4.74 -32.23
CA SER A 62 13.24 -5.37 -33.33
C SER A 62 11.80 -5.73 -32.95
N MET A 63 11.53 -5.90 -31.65
CA MET A 63 10.22 -6.26 -31.10
C MET A 63 9.32 -5.05 -30.78
N GLU A 64 9.74 -3.81 -31.01
CA GLU A 64 8.94 -2.63 -30.64
C GLU A 64 7.57 -2.59 -31.32
N ASN A 65 7.48 -2.93 -32.61
CA ASN A 65 6.18 -3.02 -33.30
C ASN A 65 5.29 -4.09 -32.66
N TRP A 66 5.86 -5.26 -32.36
CA TRP A 66 5.13 -6.33 -31.68
C TRP A 66 4.65 -5.88 -30.29
N ALA A 67 5.49 -5.19 -29.51
CA ALA A 67 5.14 -4.69 -28.19
C ALA A 67 4.01 -3.64 -28.27
N THR A 68 4.06 -2.79 -29.28
CA THR A 68 3.00 -1.80 -29.56
C THR A 68 1.66 -2.48 -29.83
N GLU A 69 1.66 -3.57 -30.60
CA GLU A 69 0.45 -4.27 -31.01
C GLU A 69 -0.06 -5.30 -29.99
N ASN A 70 0.80 -5.82 -29.10
CA ASN A 70 0.46 -6.97 -28.25
C ASN A 70 0.65 -6.71 -26.75
N VAL A 71 1.51 -5.78 -26.35
CA VAL A 71 1.78 -5.47 -24.93
C VAL A 71 1.02 -4.22 -24.50
N LEU A 72 1.18 -3.11 -25.23
CA LEU A 72 0.50 -1.85 -24.90
C LEU A 72 -1.03 -1.96 -24.81
N PRO A 73 -1.73 -2.78 -25.63
CA PRO A 73 -3.17 -2.93 -25.51
C PRO A 73 -3.65 -3.62 -24.23
N LEU A 74 -2.75 -4.23 -23.44
CA LEU A 74 -3.08 -4.79 -22.13
C LEU A 74 -3.25 -3.70 -21.06
N LEU A 75 -2.69 -2.50 -21.29
CA LEU A 75 -2.90 -1.34 -20.43
C LEU A 75 -4.33 -0.84 -20.57
N LYS A 76 -4.94 -0.48 -19.44
CA LYS A 76 -6.27 0.10 -19.48
C LYS A 76 -6.17 1.61 -19.76
N PRO A 77 -7.02 2.16 -20.64
CA PRO A 77 -7.14 3.59 -20.77
C PRO A 77 -7.51 4.22 -19.41
N VAL A 78 -6.85 5.32 -19.03
CA VAL A 78 -7.03 5.96 -17.71
C VAL A 78 -8.50 6.22 -17.36
N LYS A 79 -9.32 6.61 -18.34
CA LYS A 79 -10.76 6.85 -18.19
C LYS A 79 -11.57 5.61 -17.74
N ASP A 80 -11.04 4.42 -18.03
CA ASP A 80 -11.66 3.13 -17.73
C ASP A 80 -11.00 2.47 -16.49
N CYS A 81 -9.95 3.10 -15.94
CA CYS A 81 -9.31 2.68 -14.70
C CYS A 81 -10.13 3.10 -13.48
N TRP A 82 -10.24 2.20 -12.51
CA TRP A 82 -10.67 2.58 -11.17
C TRP A 82 -9.68 3.56 -10.53
N GLN A 83 -10.16 4.41 -9.63
CA GLN A 83 -9.32 5.31 -8.85
C GLN A 83 -9.49 5.01 -7.35
N PRO A 84 -8.48 5.24 -6.49
CA PRO A 84 -8.57 4.97 -5.06
C PRO A 84 -9.83 5.57 -4.42
N GLN A 85 -10.21 6.78 -4.83
CA GLN A 85 -11.40 7.48 -4.33
C GLN A 85 -12.71 6.74 -4.58
N THR A 86 -12.77 5.84 -5.57
CA THR A 86 -13.96 5.00 -5.83
C THR A 86 -14.24 4.02 -4.68
N PHE A 87 -13.25 3.74 -3.81
CA PHE A 87 -13.35 2.78 -2.71
C PHE A 87 -13.16 3.39 -1.32
N LEU A 88 -12.96 4.70 -1.24
CA LEU A 88 -12.71 5.44 0.00
C LEU A 88 -13.88 6.38 0.31
N PRO A 89 -14.09 6.75 1.59
CA PRO A 89 -15.01 7.80 1.95
C PRO A 89 -14.79 9.07 1.12
N ASP A 90 -15.85 9.67 0.60
CA ASP A 90 -15.77 10.80 -0.31
C ASP A 90 -15.66 12.14 0.45
N PRO A 91 -14.49 12.80 0.45
CA PRO A 91 -14.29 14.05 1.17
C PRO A 91 -14.99 15.24 0.50
N ALA A 92 -15.54 15.09 -0.72
CA ALA A 92 -16.30 16.13 -1.41
C ALA A 92 -17.77 16.21 -0.96
N LEU A 93 -18.26 15.20 -0.23
CA LEU A 93 -19.60 15.21 0.38
C LEU A 93 -19.68 16.18 1.56
N PRO A 94 -20.89 16.56 2.00
CA PRO A 94 -21.07 17.28 3.25
C PRO A 94 -20.35 16.57 4.41
N LEU A 95 -19.76 17.36 5.32
CA LEU A 95 -18.89 16.86 6.39
C LEU A 95 -19.52 15.72 7.21
N GLU A 96 -20.81 15.82 7.52
CA GLU A 96 -21.52 14.78 8.27
C GLU A 96 -21.59 13.46 7.50
N GLU A 97 -21.87 13.49 6.19
CA GLU A 97 -21.92 12.29 5.35
C GLU A 97 -20.54 11.64 5.19
N PHE A 98 -19.48 12.45 5.02
CA PHE A 98 -18.10 11.95 5.03
C PHE A 98 -17.76 11.29 6.37
N ASN A 99 -18.11 11.93 7.49
CA ASN A 99 -17.87 11.40 8.83
C ASN A 99 -18.61 10.07 9.06
N ASP A 100 -19.86 9.96 8.58
CA ASP A 100 -20.63 8.72 8.66
C ASP A 100 -19.96 7.59 7.86
N GLN A 101 -19.48 7.87 6.63
CA GLN A 101 -18.74 6.89 5.83
C GLN A 101 -17.42 6.44 6.49
N VAL A 102 -16.67 7.37 7.09
CA VAL A 102 -15.45 7.05 7.84
C VAL A 102 -15.79 6.20 9.07
N LYS A 103 -16.87 6.52 9.78
CA LYS A 103 -17.32 5.76 10.95
C LYS A 103 -17.71 4.34 10.57
N GLU A 104 -18.49 4.15 9.51
CA GLU A 104 -18.89 2.83 9.01
C GLU A 104 -17.68 1.98 8.59
N LEU A 105 -16.69 2.60 7.92
CA LEU A 105 -15.43 1.93 7.60
C LEU A 105 -14.74 1.43 8.87
N ARG A 106 -14.63 2.26 9.90
CA ARG A 106 -13.95 1.90 11.16
C ARG A 106 -14.70 0.84 11.95
N GLU A 107 -16.03 0.85 11.94
CA GLU A 107 -16.85 -0.18 12.57
C GLU A 107 -16.61 -1.55 11.94
N ARG A 108 -16.63 -1.65 10.60
CA ARG A 108 -16.29 -2.90 9.90
C ARG A 108 -14.86 -3.36 10.19
N MET A 109 -13.93 -2.42 10.23
CA MET A 109 -12.51 -2.69 10.49
C MET A 109 -12.24 -3.07 11.96
N ALA A 110 -13.12 -2.72 12.90
CA ALA A 110 -13.02 -3.12 14.30
C ALA A 110 -13.18 -4.64 14.49
N GLU A 111 -13.94 -5.29 13.60
CA GLU A 111 -14.24 -6.72 13.65
C GLU A 111 -13.11 -7.60 13.07
N LEU A 112 -12.15 -7.01 12.36
CA LEU A 112 -11.03 -7.74 11.77
C LEU A 112 -9.92 -8.03 12.79
N PRO A 113 -9.29 -9.23 12.73
CA PRO A 113 -8.21 -9.61 13.63
C PRO A 113 -6.89 -8.93 13.28
N ASP A 114 -6.01 -8.77 14.27
CA ASP A 114 -4.71 -8.10 14.06
C ASP A 114 -3.81 -8.85 13.06
N ASP A 115 -3.89 -10.18 13.00
CA ASP A 115 -3.14 -11.00 12.03
C ASP A 115 -3.44 -10.59 10.58
N TYR A 116 -4.70 -10.21 10.30
CA TYR A 116 -5.09 -9.69 8.98
C TYR A 116 -4.40 -8.35 8.69
N PHE A 117 -4.34 -7.45 9.67
CA PHE A 117 -3.68 -6.16 9.52
C PHE A 117 -2.17 -6.28 9.35
N VAL A 118 -1.52 -7.26 9.99
CA VAL A 118 -0.07 -7.50 9.79
C VAL A 118 0.22 -7.82 8.32
N VAL A 119 -0.56 -8.71 7.71
CA VAL A 119 -0.39 -9.06 6.29
C VAL A 119 -0.75 -7.88 5.39
N LEU A 120 -1.90 -7.23 5.63
CA LEU A 120 -2.34 -6.09 4.81
C LEU A 120 -1.36 -4.91 4.86
N VAL A 121 -0.73 -4.66 6.01
CA VAL A 121 0.35 -3.67 6.15
C VAL A 121 1.58 -4.10 5.37
N GLY A 122 1.93 -5.39 5.40
CA GLY A 122 3.01 -5.94 4.57
C GLY A 122 2.77 -5.69 3.09
N ASP A 123 1.58 -6.03 2.59
CA ASP A 123 1.17 -5.82 1.20
C ASP A 123 1.25 -4.33 0.84
N MET A 124 0.70 -3.44 1.67
CA MET A 124 0.76 -2.00 1.43
C MET A 124 2.19 -1.46 1.37
N ILE A 125 3.07 -1.90 2.29
CA ILE A 125 4.49 -1.49 2.29
C ILE A 125 5.17 -1.93 0.99
N THR A 126 4.85 -3.12 0.47
CA THR A 126 5.41 -3.56 -0.81
C THR A 126 4.89 -2.74 -1.99
N GLU A 127 3.60 -2.41 -2.03
CA GLU A 127 3.03 -1.56 -3.09
C GLU A 127 3.63 -0.14 -3.10
N GLU A 128 3.85 0.46 -1.92
CA GLU A 128 4.46 1.79 -1.79
C GLU A 128 5.97 1.83 -2.14
N ALA A 129 6.63 0.66 -2.23
CA ALA A 129 8.03 0.58 -2.66
C ALA A 129 8.21 0.75 -4.18
N LEU A 130 7.16 1.17 -4.90
CA LEU A 130 7.10 1.38 -6.35
C LEU A 130 8.31 2.09 -6.99
N PRO A 131 8.92 3.15 -6.38
CA PRO A 131 10.12 3.76 -6.96
C PRO A 131 11.28 2.77 -7.16
N THR A 132 11.38 1.74 -6.30
CA THR A 132 12.39 0.69 -6.42
C THR A 132 12.09 -0.20 -7.63
N TYR A 133 10.84 -0.60 -7.84
CA TYR A 133 10.44 -1.45 -8.96
C TYR A 133 10.58 -0.76 -10.31
N GLN A 134 10.16 0.51 -10.42
CA GLN A 134 10.37 1.29 -11.64
C GLN A 134 11.87 1.45 -11.95
N THR A 135 12.70 1.72 -10.93
CA THR A 135 14.16 1.78 -11.09
C THR A 135 14.70 0.46 -11.60
N MET A 136 14.26 -0.67 -11.04
CA MET A 136 14.69 -1.99 -11.49
C MET A 136 14.34 -2.25 -12.96
N ILE A 137 13.14 -1.92 -13.42
CA ILE A 137 12.76 -2.05 -14.84
C ILE A 137 13.67 -1.15 -15.71
N ASN A 138 13.94 0.07 -15.27
CA ASN A 138 14.84 1.00 -15.95
C ASN A 138 16.33 0.63 -15.88
N THR A 139 16.70 -0.46 -15.21
CA THR A 139 18.04 -1.06 -15.30
C THR A 139 18.12 -2.24 -16.27
N LEU A 140 16.99 -2.68 -16.84
CA LEU A 140 16.96 -3.78 -17.80
C LEU A 140 17.45 -3.32 -19.18
N ASP A 141 18.47 -4.00 -19.69
CA ASP A 141 19.03 -3.74 -21.01
C ASP A 141 17.99 -3.95 -22.12
N GLY A 142 17.96 -3.04 -23.09
CA GLY A 142 17.06 -3.10 -24.24
C GLY A 142 15.64 -2.54 -24.03
N VAL A 143 15.21 -2.30 -22.78
CA VAL A 143 13.84 -1.83 -22.47
C VAL A 143 13.77 -0.59 -21.57
N LYS A 144 14.90 -0.15 -21.01
CA LYS A 144 14.95 1.02 -20.12
C LYS A 144 14.52 2.33 -20.80
N ASP A 145 13.93 3.22 -20.01
CA ASP A 145 13.62 4.58 -20.46
C ASP A 145 14.86 5.50 -20.36
N GLU A 146 15.47 5.82 -21.50
CA GLU A 146 16.70 6.63 -21.57
C GLU A 146 16.51 8.10 -21.18
N THR A 147 15.28 8.63 -21.26
CA THR A 147 15.03 10.06 -21.06
C THR A 147 14.00 10.37 -19.98
N GLY A 148 13.33 9.33 -19.45
CA GLY A 148 12.15 9.47 -18.59
C GLY A 148 10.87 9.82 -19.38
N ALA A 149 10.97 9.97 -20.69
CA ALA A 149 9.85 10.27 -21.59
C ALA A 149 10.06 9.66 -22.99
N SER A 150 10.87 8.59 -23.10
CA SER A 150 11.13 7.94 -24.38
C SER A 150 9.82 7.46 -25.03
N SER A 151 9.76 7.58 -26.36
CA SER A 151 8.62 7.12 -27.17
C SER A 151 8.68 5.62 -27.48
N SER A 152 9.74 4.91 -27.07
CA SER A 152 9.81 3.46 -27.20
C SER A 152 8.62 2.81 -26.48
N PRO A 153 7.96 1.80 -27.07
CA PRO A 153 6.82 1.13 -26.44
C PRO A 153 7.20 0.49 -25.10
N TRP A 154 8.45 0.07 -24.90
CA TRP A 154 8.93 -0.44 -23.62
C TRP A 154 8.95 0.64 -22.52
N ALA A 155 9.36 1.85 -22.87
CA ALA A 155 9.35 3.00 -21.98
C ALA A 155 7.90 3.47 -21.70
N VAL A 156 7.05 3.50 -22.72
CA VAL A 156 5.61 3.81 -22.58
C VAL A 156 4.94 2.80 -21.63
N TRP A 157 5.20 1.50 -21.82
CA TRP A 157 4.71 0.46 -20.93
C TRP A 157 5.19 0.68 -19.49
N THR A 158 6.49 0.91 -19.28
CA THR A 158 7.07 1.11 -17.95
C THR A 158 6.39 2.26 -17.20
N ARG A 159 6.19 3.41 -17.86
CA ARG A 159 5.51 4.55 -17.25
C ARG A 159 4.03 4.30 -16.99
N ALA A 160 3.33 3.67 -17.94
CA ALA A 160 1.90 3.39 -17.80
C ALA A 160 1.63 2.33 -16.72
N TRP A 161 2.41 1.24 -16.68
CA TRP A 161 2.37 0.25 -15.62
C TRP A 161 2.65 0.90 -14.25
N THR A 162 3.68 1.74 -14.15
CA THR A 162 3.97 2.46 -12.89
C THR A 162 2.79 3.33 -12.47
N ALA A 163 2.14 4.04 -13.40
CA ALA A 163 0.94 4.84 -13.10
C ALA A 163 -0.24 3.97 -12.67
N GLU A 164 -0.39 2.77 -13.23
CA GLU A 164 -1.40 1.81 -12.79
C GLU A 164 -1.12 1.29 -11.37
N GLU A 165 0.11 0.86 -11.06
CA GLU A 165 0.52 0.33 -9.75
C GLU A 165 0.46 1.38 -8.64
N ASN A 166 0.73 2.65 -8.93
CA ASN A 166 0.68 3.72 -7.92
C ASN A 166 -0.67 3.77 -7.18
N ARG A 167 -1.75 3.43 -7.88
CA ARG A 167 -3.11 3.43 -7.30
C ARG A 167 -3.29 2.33 -6.24
N HIS A 168 -2.52 1.25 -6.29
CA HIS A 168 -2.60 0.15 -5.32
C HIS A 168 -2.11 0.64 -3.93
N GLY A 169 -0.92 1.23 -3.90
CA GLY A 169 -0.36 1.86 -2.70
C GLY A 169 -1.27 2.96 -2.13
N ASP A 170 -1.69 3.90 -2.98
CA ASP A 170 -2.58 5.00 -2.58
C ASP A 170 -3.87 4.53 -1.90
N LEU A 171 -4.51 3.50 -2.47
CA LEU A 171 -5.73 2.93 -1.91
C LEU A 171 -5.47 2.28 -0.55
N LEU A 172 -4.50 1.36 -0.49
CA LEU A 172 -4.20 0.61 0.74
C LEU A 172 -3.71 1.53 1.86
N ARG A 173 -2.87 2.51 1.54
CA ARG A 173 -2.32 3.47 2.50
C ARG A 173 -3.43 4.30 3.13
N ASN A 174 -4.32 4.86 2.32
CA ASN A 174 -5.44 5.65 2.82
C ASN A 174 -6.47 4.78 3.58
N TYR A 175 -6.70 3.56 3.12
CA TYR A 175 -7.58 2.61 3.81
C TYR A 175 -7.06 2.27 5.22
N LEU A 176 -5.77 1.96 5.33
CA LEU A 176 -5.10 1.70 6.62
C LEU A 176 -5.06 2.95 7.51
N TYR A 177 -4.80 4.13 6.94
CA TYR A 177 -4.84 5.41 7.66
C TYR A 177 -6.22 5.66 8.29
N LEU A 178 -7.29 5.53 7.50
CA LEU A 178 -8.67 5.76 7.95
C LEU A 178 -9.15 4.71 8.97
N SER A 179 -8.63 3.48 8.88
CA SER A 179 -9.00 2.38 9.80
C SER A 179 -8.73 2.72 11.27
N GLY A 180 -7.67 3.49 11.54
CA GLY A 180 -7.18 3.72 12.91
C GLY A 180 -6.76 2.47 13.67
N ARG A 181 -6.50 1.35 12.97
CA ARG A 181 -6.09 0.06 13.54
C ARG A 181 -4.58 -0.15 13.54
N VAL A 182 -3.82 0.71 12.87
CA VAL A 182 -2.37 0.56 12.66
C VAL A 182 -1.59 1.81 13.04
N ASN A 183 -0.29 1.65 13.28
CA ASN A 183 0.61 2.76 13.59
C ASN A 183 1.27 3.29 12.30
N MET A 184 0.66 4.32 11.70
CA MET A 184 1.14 4.91 10.44
C MET A 184 2.57 5.47 10.54
N PHE A 185 2.97 6.02 11.69
CA PHE A 185 4.35 6.50 11.88
C PHE A 185 5.38 5.37 11.73
N MET A 186 5.09 4.19 12.27
CA MET A 186 5.97 3.03 12.16
C MET A 186 5.99 2.45 10.74
N ILE A 187 4.85 2.51 10.05
CA ILE A 187 4.73 2.11 8.65
C ILE A 187 5.56 3.04 7.75
N ASP A 188 5.37 4.36 7.87
CA ASP A 188 6.11 5.36 7.09
C ASP A 188 7.63 5.22 7.31
N ARG A 189 8.05 4.94 8.55
CA ARG A 189 9.46 4.68 8.86
C ARG A 189 9.96 3.39 8.21
N THR A 190 9.16 2.33 8.21
CA THR A 190 9.49 1.06 7.54
C THR A 190 9.63 1.26 6.03
N LEU A 191 8.72 2.02 5.42
CA LEU A 191 8.76 2.36 4.01
C LEU A 191 10.04 3.14 3.66
N GLN A 192 10.38 4.15 4.47
CA GLN A 192 11.62 4.92 4.29
C GLN A 192 12.86 4.02 4.36
N TYR A 193 12.91 3.08 5.30
CA TYR A 193 14.00 2.10 5.37
C TYR A 193 14.03 1.19 4.14
N LEU A 194 12.87 0.68 3.69
CA LEU A 194 12.78 -0.22 2.56
C LEU A 194 13.24 0.44 1.25
N ILE A 195 12.72 1.62 0.94
CA ILE A 195 13.11 2.38 -0.26
C ILE A 195 14.60 2.74 -0.19
N GLY A 196 15.09 3.19 0.98
CA GLY A 196 16.50 3.53 1.17
C GLY A 196 17.45 2.32 1.06
N ALA A 197 16.98 1.13 1.43
CA ALA A 197 17.73 -0.11 1.27
C ALA A 197 17.72 -0.63 -0.18
N GLY A 198 16.64 -0.35 -0.92
CA GLY A 198 16.41 -0.89 -2.26
C GLY A 198 16.21 -2.41 -2.25
N MET A 199 16.18 -3.01 -3.44
CA MET A 199 16.03 -4.45 -3.62
C MET A 199 17.04 -4.95 -4.66
N VAL A 200 17.61 -6.13 -4.41
CA VAL A 200 18.44 -6.86 -5.38
C VAL A 200 17.65 -8.05 -5.87
N THR A 201 17.21 -8.04 -7.13
CA THR A 201 16.53 -9.18 -7.73
C THR A 201 17.48 -10.24 -8.28
N PHE A 202 16.96 -11.46 -8.40
CA PHE A 202 17.63 -12.71 -8.75
C PHE A 202 18.54 -12.73 -9.99
N SER A 203 18.58 -11.68 -10.80
CA SER A 203 19.57 -11.53 -11.89
C SER A 203 21.02 -11.65 -11.38
N SER A 204 21.29 -11.27 -10.12
CA SER A 204 22.60 -11.40 -9.49
C SER A 204 22.83 -12.70 -8.72
N LEU A 205 21.84 -13.59 -8.59
CA LEU A 205 21.90 -14.77 -7.69
C LEU A 205 21.97 -16.12 -8.42
N PHE A 206 21.55 -16.18 -9.69
CA PHE A 206 21.80 -17.34 -10.53
C PHE A 206 23.05 -17.05 -11.34
N HIS A 207 24.22 -17.45 -10.85
CA HIS A 207 25.43 -17.91 -11.56
C HIS A 207 26.44 -18.38 -10.52
#